data_AF-A0A8J3QVQ6-F1
#
_entry.id   AF-A0A8J3QVQ6-F1
#
_cell.length_a   1.000
_cell.length_b   1.000
_cell.length_c   1.000
_cell.angle_alpha   90.00
_cell.angle_beta   90.00
_cell.angle_gamma   90.00
#
_symmetry.space_group_name_H-M   'P 1'
#
loop_
_entity.id
_entity.type
_entity.pdbx_description
1 polymer ?
#
loop_
_entity_poly.entity_id
_entity_poly.type
_entity_poly.pdbx_seq_one_letter_code
_entity_poly.pdbx_strand_id
1 'polypeptide(L)' 'MARFTGSDELRGAEFVDANLRDARFVGADLSGVVMRGVELRGTDATSTR' A
#
# COMPACT_ATOMS: atom_id res chain seq x y z
N MET A 1 12.39 0.03 -0.69
CA MET A 1 11.17 0.70 -1.17
C MET A 1 10.20 -0.37 -1.61
N ALA A 2 9.02 -0.44 -0.97
CA ALA A 2 8.00 -1.40 -1.36
C ALA A 2 7.29 -0.88 -2.61
N ARG A 3 7.08 -1.74 -3.60
CA ARG A 3 6.33 -1.41 -4.81
C ARG A 3 5.23 -2.44 -4.96
N PHE A 4 4.01 -1.95 -5.05
CA PHE A 4 2.81 -2.72 -5.28
C PHE A 4 2.13 -2.19 -6.53
N THR A 5 1.61 -3.12 -7.32
CA THR A 5 1.10 -2.92 -8.66
C THR A 5 -0.29 -3.54 -8.79
N GLY A 6 -1.00 -3.29 -9.90
CA GLY A 6 -2.36 -3.83 -10.08
C GLY A 6 -2.50 -5.34 -10.16
N SER A 7 -1.38 -6.07 -10.26
CA SER A 7 -1.35 -7.53 -10.12
C SER A 7 -1.19 -8.00 -8.67
N ASP A 8 -0.85 -7.11 -7.75
CA ASP A 8 -0.68 -7.45 -6.34
C ASP A 8 -2.07 -7.51 -5.68
N GLU A 9 -2.46 -8.71 -5.23
CA GLU A 9 -3.66 -8.89 -4.41
C GLU A 9 -3.40 -8.39 -3.00
N LEU A 10 -3.60 -7.09 -2.80
CA LEU A 10 -3.58 -6.48 -1.46
C LEU A 10 -4.96 -6.47 -0.80
N ARG A 11 -5.99 -7.03 -1.45
CA ARG A 11 -7.34 -7.07 -0.90
C ARG A 11 -7.38 -7.76 0.46
N GLY A 12 -7.78 -7.03 1.49
CA GLY A 12 -7.79 -7.54 2.87
C GLY A 12 -6.40 -7.66 3.53
N ALA A 13 -5.34 -7.11 2.94
CA ALA A 13 -4.02 -7.14 3.56
C ALA A 13 -3.99 -6.25 4.82
N GLU A 14 -3.32 -6.73 5.86
CA GLU A 14 -3.10 -5.96 7.09
C GLU A 14 -1.63 -5.53 7.20
N PHE A 15 -1.40 -4.23 7.22
CA PHE A 15 -0.11 -3.63 7.53
C PHE A 15 -0.19 -2.99 8.91
N VAL A 16 0.43 -3.64 9.90
CA VAL A 16 0.50 -3.16 11.30
C VAL A 16 1.95 -2.81 11.63
N ASP A 17 2.19 -1.59 12.11
CA ASP A 17 3.53 -1.05 12.45
C ASP A 17 4.56 -1.20 11.32
N ALA A 18 4.09 -1.19 10.06
CA ALA A 18 4.95 -1.37 8.89
C ALA A 18 5.51 -0.03 8.39
N ASN A 19 6.76 -0.04 7.96
CA ASN A 19 7.39 1.12 7.34
C ASN A 19 7.12 1.10 5.82
N LEU A 20 6.17 1.92 5.39
CA LEU A 20 5.79 2.10 3.99
C LEU A 20 6.34 3.41 3.40
N ARG A 21 7.41 3.95 3.99
CA ARG A 21 8.02 5.17 3.48
C ARG A 21 8.52 4.96 2.05
N ASP A 22 8.19 5.93 1.20
CA ASP A 22 8.47 5.92 -0.23
C ASP A 22 7.89 4.69 -0.96
N ALA A 23 6.85 4.05 -0.40
CA ALA A 23 6.18 2.95 -1.07
C ALA A 23 5.33 3.45 -2.24
N ARG A 24 5.26 2.67 -3.32
CA ARG A 24 4.44 3.04 -4.49
C ARG A 24 3.36 1.99 -4.71
N PHE A 25 2.11 2.42 -4.72
CA PHE A 25 0.92 1.61 -4.97
C PHE A 25 0.31 2.06 -6.31
N VAL A 26 0.82 1.52 -7.42
CA VAL A 26 0.46 1.95 -8.78
C VAL A 26 -0.36 0.86 -9.46
N GLY A 27 -1.66 1.06 -9.55
CA GLY A 27 -2.62 0.09 -10.08
C GLY A 27 -3.14 -0.88 -9.03
N ALA A 28 -2.54 -0.93 -7.83
CA ALA A 28 -2.84 -1.90 -6.79
C ALA A 28 -4.28 -1.75 -6.27
N ASP A 29 -4.96 -2.88 -6.07
CA ASP A 29 -6.27 -2.93 -5.42
C ASP A 29 -6.06 -2.95 -3.90
N LEU A 30 -6.31 -1.80 -3.26
CA LEU A 30 -6.21 -1.64 -1.81
C LEU A 30 -7.55 -1.85 -1.11
N SER A 31 -8.56 -2.39 -1.79
CA SER A 31 -9.88 -2.60 -1.22
C SER A 31 -9.82 -3.52 0.00
N GLY A 32 -10.22 -2.99 1.15
CA GLY A 32 -10.20 -3.73 2.42
C GLY A 32 -8.81 -3.83 3.07
N VAL A 33 -7.79 -3.13 2.57
CA VAL A 33 -6.49 -3.05 3.25
C VAL A 33 -6.66 -2.32 4.58
N VAL A 34 -6.11 -2.91 5.64
CA VAL A 34 -6.03 -2.29 6.96
C VAL A 34 -4.61 -1.81 7.20
N MET A 35 -4.46 -0.50 7.41
CA MET A 35 -3.18 0.15 7.66
C MET A 35 -3.22 0.79 9.07
N ARG A 36 -2.52 0.18 10.04
CA ARG A 36 -2.45 0.66 11.44
C ARG A 36 -1.00 0.87 11.85
N GLY A 37 -0.68 2.03 12.42
CA GLY A 37 0.70 2.33 12.86
C GLY A 37 1.73 2.42 11.72
N VAL A 38 1.28 2.52 10.47
CA VAL A 38 2.18 2.56 9.30
C VAL A 38 2.77 3.94 9.07
N GLU A 39 4.06 3.98 8.74
CA GLU A 39 4.73 5.20 8.27
C GLU A 39 4.53 5.38 6.76
N LEU A 40 3.75 6.38 6.35
CA LEU A 40 3.40 6.64 4.94
C LEU A 40 4.12 7.85 4.31
N ARG A 41 5.21 8.35 4.89
CA ARG A 41 5.93 9.50 4.31
C ARG A 41 6.49 9.16 2.92
N GLY A 42 6.18 9.99 1.92
CA GLY A 42 6.64 9.80 0.54
C GLY A 42 5.90 8.71 -0.24
N THR A 43 4.82 8.17 0.32
CA THR A 43 4.03 7.12 -0.34
C THR A 43 3.28 7.68 -1.54
N ASP A 44 3.30 6.95 -2.65
CA ASP A 44 2.71 7.36 -3.92
C ASP A 44 1.62 6.37 -4.34
N ALA A 45 0.35 6.76 -4.23
CA ALA A 45 -0.83 5.91 -4.49
C ALA A 45 -1.64 6.43 -5.69
N THR A 46 -0.95 6.77 -6.78
CA THR A 46 -1.47 7.59 -7.90
C THR A 46 -2.60 6.93 -8.70
N SER A 47 -2.82 5.62 -8.57
CA SER A 47 -3.89 4.93 -9.30
C SER A 47 -4.24 3.62 -8.60
N THR A 48 -4.87 3.69 -7.43
CA THR A 48 -5.45 2.50 -6.82
C THR A 48 -6.84 2.30 -7.38
N ARG A 49 -7.22 1.07 -7.72
CA ARG A 49 -8.57 0.77 -8.21
C ARG A 49 -9.49 0.33 -7.09
#